data_AF-A0AAF3F3G4-F1
#
_entry.id   AF-A0AAF3F3G4-F1
#
_cell.length_a   1.000
_cell.length_b   1.000
_cell.length_c   1.000
_cell.angle_alpha   90.00
_cell.angle_beta   90.00
_cell.angle_gamma   90.00
#
_symmetry.space_group_name_H-M   'P 1'
#
loop_
_entity.id
_entity.type
_entity.pdbx_description
1 polymer ?
#
loop_
_entity_poly.entity_id
_entity_poly.type
_entity_poly.pdbx_seq_one_letter_code
_entity_poly.pdbx_strand_id
1 'polypeptide(L)'
;MAGLYSYIVHGGPDPEWYSCTNHTMAYWYAQGIRRPYFAVYFYLTATVMITIYASCLIGMVTSGLIKKHGCYKIMFTMGFFDISSIVVNSYITGYLCFVGGVFCTHPRLVYLGGSIGVGLWSGSCVLVILLALNRFSELSQTWILVQIFQGNRIYLTLTLPFLWGSFMSLLSPAGMFTSKQLAWFFDPFNGSGKDYTNLPHTVNNCIVAILATVAYINICCKMAKKSSFSRQAFGKVQRQLFLQATLICSIHAIASYGYVMMNFWKGFPVQLIMVGHVAWQWSNGSPGIVYFCMNQRLRLAVFHIFGFRSKSIHSTRTHSYSNCSREPEEKESPSNNKEAVLIGAERKINGKWTWTDEAPFDFENWFNLANPTTATGNCITLNAANVNGNANANASERINESSDWKIASE
;
A
#
# COMPACT_ATOMS: atom_id res chain seq x y z
N MET A 1 17.17 -26.94 12.43
CA MET A 1 16.76 -25.51 12.43
C MET A 1 15.43 -25.28 11.71
N ALA A 2 14.32 -25.72 12.29
CA ALA A 2 12.98 -25.47 11.74
C ALA A 2 12.31 -24.37 12.58
N GLY A 3 12.26 -23.13 12.08
CA GLY A 3 11.84 -21.89 12.77
C GLY A 3 10.74 -22.05 13.82
N LEU A 4 9.51 -21.62 13.54
CA LEU A 4 8.42 -21.77 14.51
C LEU A 4 8.05 -23.24 14.75
N TYR A 5 8.28 -24.13 13.79
CA TYR A 5 7.96 -25.55 13.94
C TYR A 5 8.64 -26.17 15.16
N SER A 6 9.93 -25.87 15.39
CA SER A 6 10.66 -26.35 16.56
C SER A 6 9.98 -25.93 17.86
N TYR A 7 9.47 -24.70 17.90
CA TYR A 7 8.79 -24.18 19.09
C TYR A 7 7.44 -24.86 19.32
N ILE A 8 6.68 -25.12 18.25
CA ILE A 8 5.36 -25.75 18.31
C ILE A 8 5.47 -27.21 18.74
N VAL A 9 6.46 -27.95 18.22
CA VAL A 9 6.59 -29.40 18.44
C VAL A 9 7.44 -29.73 19.66
N HIS A 10 8.52 -28.97 19.90
CA HIS A 10 9.51 -29.27 20.94
C HIS A 10 9.49 -28.29 22.12
N GLY A 11 8.61 -27.28 22.10
CA GLY A 11 8.48 -26.29 23.18
C GLY A 11 9.63 -25.26 23.25
N GLY A 12 10.51 -25.23 22.25
CA GLY A 12 11.62 -24.28 22.19
C GLY A 12 12.48 -24.39 20.92
N PRO A 13 13.49 -23.51 20.80
CA PRO A 13 14.52 -23.64 19.78
C PRO A 13 15.28 -24.95 19.93
N ASP A 14 15.71 -25.52 18.81
CA ASP A 14 16.56 -26.70 18.76
C ASP A 14 17.82 -26.53 19.63
N PRO A 15 17.99 -27.33 20.71
CA PRO A 15 19.09 -27.14 21.66
C PRO A 15 20.47 -27.35 21.04
N GLU A 16 20.58 -28.15 19.96
CA GLU A 16 21.86 -28.38 19.29
C GLU A 16 22.39 -27.09 18.62
N TRP A 17 21.47 -26.25 18.14
CA TRP A 17 21.77 -25.04 17.38
C TRP A 17 21.67 -23.78 18.22
N TYR A 18 20.81 -23.74 19.23
CA TYR A 18 20.44 -22.52 19.94
C TYR A 18 20.67 -22.60 21.45
N SER A 19 21.64 -23.41 21.89
CA SER A 19 22.00 -23.49 23.31
C SER A 19 22.71 -22.22 23.80
N CYS A 20 22.15 -21.63 24.86
CA CYS A 20 22.75 -20.51 25.58
C CYS A 20 23.58 -20.94 26.81
N THR A 21 23.71 -22.26 27.07
CA THR A 21 24.38 -22.79 28.27
C THR A 21 25.90 -22.73 28.19
N ASN A 22 26.47 -22.42 27.03
CA ASN A 22 27.92 -22.38 26.83
C ASN A 22 28.61 -21.24 27.61
N HIS A 23 27.84 -20.23 28.03
CA HIS A 23 28.36 -19.09 28.79
C HIS A 23 27.38 -18.64 29.88
N THR A 24 27.88 -17.88 30.86
CA THR A 24 27.07 -17.31 31.92
C THR A 24 26.14 -16.21 31.40
N MET A 25 25.04 -15.93 32.11
CA MET A 25 24.15 -14.83 31.74
C MET A 25 24.86 -13.47 31.75
N ALA A 26 25.80 -13.25 32.68
CA ALA A 26 26.60 -12.04 32.73
C ALA A 26 27.40 -11.81 31.43
N TYR A 27 27.96 -12.88 30.86
CA TYR A 27 28.62 -12.82 29.55
C TYR A 27 27.65 -12.38 28.45
N TRP A 28 26.46 -12.97 28.39
CA TRP A 28 25.46 -12.63 27.36
C TRP A 28 24.95 -11.20 27.47
N TYR A 29 24.74 -10.68 28.69
CA TYR A 29 24.41 -9.27 28.89
C TYR A 29 25.56 -8.34 28.44
N ALA A 30 26.81 -8.73 28.65
CA ALA A 30 27.98 -7.97 28.19
C ALA A 30 28.15 -7.97 26.65
N GLN A 31 27.52 -8.91 25.94
CA GLN A 31 27.45 -8.88 24.47
C GLN A 31 26.45 -7.82 23.96
N GLY A 32 25.58 -7.29 24.81
CA GLY A 32 24.62 -6.26 24.42
C GLY A 32 25.19 -4.85 24.37
N ILE A 33 24.65 -3.98 23.51
CA ILE A 33 24.88 -2.54 23.58
C ILE A 33 23.53 -1.84 23.70
N ARG A 34 23.32 -1.09 24.79
CA ARG A 34 22.11 -0.29 24.97
C ARG A 34 22.13 0.90 24.02
N ARG A 35 21.06 1.04 23.23
CA ARG A 35 20.92 2.06 22.18
C ARG A 35 19.57 2.77 22.31
N PRO A 36 19.34 3.54 23.39
CA PRO A 36 18.03 4.13 23.69
C PRO A 36 17.57 5.12 22.61
N TYR A 37 18.47 5.88 21.99
CA TYR A 37 18.11 6.80 20.90
C TYR A 37 17.54 6.07 19.67
N PHE A 38 18.13 4.94 19.29
CA PHE A 38 17.59 4.11 18.22
C PHE A 38 16.26 3.46 18.61
N ALA A 39 16.11 3.03 19.87
CA ALA A 39 14.84 2.52 20.36
C ALA A 39 13.71 3.55 20.22
N VAL A 40 13.94 4.79 20.66
CA VAL A 40 12.98 5.90 20.54
C VAL A 40 12.67 6.17 19.07
N TYR A 41 13.69 6.21 18.20
CA TYR A 41 13.50 6.34 16.75
C TYR A 41 12.57 5.25 16.20
N PHE A 42 12.82 3.97 16.49
CA PHE A 42 11.99 2.87 15.99
C PHE A 42 10.55 2.96 16.48
N TYR A 43 10.33 3.29 17.76
CA TYR A 43 8.97 3.43 18.30
C TYR A 43 8.19 4.59 17.66
N LEU A 44 8.81 5.77 17.57
CA LEU A 44 8.14 6.96 17.03
C LEU A 44 7.82 6.77 15.54
N THR A 45 8.79 6.32 14.76
CA THR A 45 8.60 6.10 13.32
C THR A 45 7.58 5.01 13.04
N ALA A 46 7.60 3.89 13.78
CA ALA A 46 6.60 2.84 13.65
C ALA A 46 5.19 3.30 13.96
N THR A 47 5.01 4.10 15.02
CA THR A 47 3.71 4.65 15.41
C THR A 47 3.14 5.50 14.29
N VAL A 48 3.95 6.39 13.72
CA VAL A 48 3.55 7.24 12.59
C VAL A 48 3.24 6.41 11.35
N MET A 49 4.12 5.48 10.97
CA MET A 49 3.95 4.62 9.81
C MET A 49 2.68 3.78 9.90
N ILE A 50 2.44 3.10 11.02
CA ILE A 50 1.23 2.28 11.21
C ILE A 50 -0.03 3.14 11.19
N THR A 51 -0.01 4.32 11.81
CA THR A 51 -1.20 5.20 11.83
C THR A 51 -1.60 5.61 10.42
N ILE A 52 -0.62 6.07 9.62
CA ILE A 52 -0.86 6.46 8.23
C ILE A 52 -1.31 5.25 7.41
N TYR A 53 -0.60 4.12 7.52
CA TYR A 53 -0.91 2.94 6.73
C TYR A 53 -2.28 2.35 7.08
N ALA A 54 -2.60 2.20 8.37
CA ALA A 54 -3.90 1.72 8.83
C ALA A 54 -5.04 2.63 8.34
N SER A 55 -4.87 3.95 8.40
CA SER A 55 -5.86 4.88 7.85
C SER A 55 -6.11 4.65 6.36
N CYS A 56 -5.05 4.39 5.60
CA CYS A 56 -5.13 4.06 4.18
C CYS A 56 -5.87 2.72 3.95
N LEU A 57 -5.63 1.71 4.77
CA LEU A 57 -6.33 0.43 4.64
C LEU A 57 -7.82 0.57 4.94
N ILE A 58 -8.18 1.31 5.99
CA ILE A 58 -9.58 1.61 6.33
C ILE A 58 -10.22 2.38 5.18
N GLY A 59 -9.56 3.42 4.66
CA GLY A 59 -10.05 4.21 3.53
C GLY A 59 -10.29 3.36 2.27
N MET A 60 -9.45 2.36 1.99
CA MET A 60 -9.66 1.44 0.85
C MET A 60 -10.90 0.55 1.02
N VAL A 61 -11.20 0.14 2.26
CA VAL A 61 -12.38 -0.68 2.58
C VAL A 61 -13.65 0.18 2.50
N THR A 62 -13.67 1.33 3.17
CA THR A 62 -14.86 2.20 3.28
C THR A 62 -15.26 2.81 1.94
N SER A 63 -14.29 3.12 1.08
CA SER A 63 -14.53 3.65 -0.27
C SER A 63 -14.92 2.57 -1.30
N GLY A 64 -14.93 1.29 -0.93
CA GLY A 64 -15.25 0.19 -1.84
C GLY A 64 -14.21 -0.07 -2.94
N LEU A 65 -13.03 0.57 -2.89
CA LEU A 65 -11.97 0.45 -3.91
C LEU A 65 -11.50 -1.00 -4.11
N ILE A 66 -11.48 -1.78 -3.03
CA ILE A 66 -11.10 -3.20 -3.02
C ILE A 66 -12.04 -4.04 -3.91
N LYS A 67 -13.32 -3.66 -4.02
CA LYS A 67 -14.30 -4.37 -4.85
C LYS A 67 -14.08 -4.10 -6.35
N LYS A 68 -13.62 -2.89 -6.69
CA LYS A 68 -13.55 -2.41 -8.08
C LYS A 68 -12.28 -2.84 -8.81
N HIS A 69 -11.11 -2.86 -8.15
CA HIS A 69 -9.85 -3.19 -8.82
C HIS A 69 -9.00 -4.20 -8.06
N GLY A 70 -8.48 -5.20 -8.77
CA GLY A 70 -7.60 -6.23 -8.21
C GLY A 70 -6.34 -5.68 -7.55
N CYS A 71 -5.81 -4.57 -8.06
CA CYS A 71 -4.66 -3.91 -7.45
C CYS A 71 -4.90 -3.50 -5.99
N TYR A 72 -6.06 -2.92 -5.67
CA TYR A 72 -6.36 -2.53 -4.28
C TYR A 72 -6.45 -3.75 -3.36
N LYS A 73 -6.82 -4.92 -3.88
CA LYS A 73 -6.78 -6.18 -3.12
C LYS A 73 -5.33 -6.56 -2.78
N ILE A 74 -4.40 -6.45 -3.73
CA ILE A 74 -2.96 -6.69 -3.50
C ILE A 74 -2.39 -5.69 -2.49
N MET A 75 -2.68 -4.39 -2.67
CA MET A 75 -2.22 -3.33 -1.77
C MET A 75 -2.76 -3.50 -0.34
N PHE A 76 -4.01 -3.93 -0.21
CA PHE A 76 -4.59 -4.20 1.10
C PHE A 76 -3.91 -5.38 1.80
N THR A 77 -3.69 -6.49 1.09
CA THR A 77 -2.96 -7.65 1.61
C THR A 77 -1.51 -7.29 1.96
N MET A 78 -0.85 -6.47 1.13
CA MET A 78 0.49 -5.94 1.40
C MET A 78 0.52 -5.15 2.70
N GLY A 79 -0.48 -4.30 2.95
CA GLY A 79 -0.58 -3.57 4.21
C GLY A 79 -0.70 -4.45 5.45
N PHE A 80 -1.37 -5.60 5.36
CA PHE A 80 -1.40 -6.56 6.47
C PHE A 80 0.00 -7.11 6.79
N PHE A 81 0.76 -7.52 5.77
CA PHE A 81 2.13 -8.02 5.92
C PHE A 81 3.08 -6.93 6.41
N ASP A 82 2.97 -5.73 5.86
CA ASP A 82 3.81 -4.58 6.19
C ASP A 82 3.62 -4.13 7.64
N ILE A 83 2.37 -3.91 8.07
CA ILE A 83 2.06 -3.51 9.45
C ILE A 83 2.55 -4.59 10.44
N SER A 84 2.33 -5.87 10.12
CA SER A 84 2.84 -6.98 10.94
C SER A 84 4.38 -7.00 10.99
N SER A 85 5.04 -6.70 9.86
CA SER A 85 6.51 -6.63 9.80
C SER A 85 7.05 -5.47 10.64
N ILE A 86 6.35 -4.34 10.66
CA ILE A 86 6.71 -3.17 11.49
C ILE A 86 6.72 -3.54 12.98
N VAL A 87 5.84 -4.44 13.43
CA VAL A 87 5.88 -4.94 14.82
C VAL A 87 7.22 -5.58 15.13
N VAL A 88 7.73 -6.45 14.25
CA VAL A 88 9.02 -7.12 14.44
C VAL A 88 10.19 -6.15 14.27
N ASN A 89 10.26 -5.49 13.10
CA ASN A 89 11.41 -4.67 12.75
C ASN A 89 11.50 -3.36 13.54
N SER A 90 10.44 -2.93 14.21
CA SER A 90 10.44 -1.68 14.97
C SER A 90 10.09 -1.83 16.44
N TYR A 91 8.95 -2.43 16.82
CA TYR A 91 8.57 -2.50 18.24
C TYR A 91 9.41 -3.53 19.01
N ILE A 92 9.56 -4.74 18.47
CA ILE A 92 10.43 -5.77 19.06
C ILE A 92 11.88 -5.34 18.98
N THR A 93 12.36 -4.88 17.82
CA THR A 93 13.71 -4.33 17.69
C THR A 93 13.94 -3.17 18.66
N GLY A 94 13.01 -2.22 18.77
CA GLY A 94 13.11 -1.06 19.65
C GLY A 94 13.25 -1.46 21.12
N TYR A 95 12.47 -2.43 21.58
CA TYR A 95 12.60 -2.98 22.93
C TYR A 95 13.99 -3.58 23.14
N LEU A 96 14.43 -4.43 22.21
CA LEU A 96 15.74 -5.08 22.28
C LEU A 96 16.88 -4.04 22.20
N CYS A 97 16.73 -2.95 21.46
CA CYS A 97 17.69 -1.84 21.45
C CYS A 97 17.78 -1.13 22.79
N PHE A 98 16.65 -0.91 23.45
CA PHE A 98 16.58 -0.20 24.72
C PHE A 98 17.28 -0.96 25.85
N VAL A 99 17.07 -2.28 25.91
CA VAL A 99 17.67 -3.16 26.93
C VAL A 99 19.07 -3.66 26.55
N GLY A 100 19.51 -3.48 25.30
CA GLY A 100 20.76 -4.05 24.81
C GLY A 100 20.67 -5.55 24.57
N GLY A 101 19.54 -6.03 24.07
CA GLY A 101 19.26 -7.45 23.87
C GLY A 101 20.17 -8.11 22.82
N VAL A 102 20.51 -9.36 23.11
CA VAL A 102 21.02 -10.37 22.17
C VAL A 102 20.18 -11.64 22.33
N PHE A 103 20.30 -12.60 21.41
CA PHE A 103 19.53 -13.85 21.44
C PHE A 103 19.43 -14.47 22.84
N CYS A 104 20.55 -14.78 23.50
CA CYS A 104 20.53 -15.48 24.79
C CYS A 104 20.02 -14.67 26.00
N THR A 105 19.90 -13.34 25.89
CA THR A 105 19.25 -12.53 26.93
C THR A 105 17.72 -12.60 26.85
N HIS A 106 17.19 -12.79 25.64
CA HIS A 106 15.75 -12.79 25.36
C HIS A 106 15.39 -13.89 24.34
N PRO A 107 15.71 -15.17 24.61
CA PRO A 107 15.70 -16.22 23.59
C PRO A 107 14.32 -16.44 23.00
N ARG A 108 13.26 -16.40 23.81
CA ARG A 108 11.88 -16.55 23.34
C ARG A 108 11.46 -15.42 22.39
N LEU A 109 11.66 -14.17 22.83
CA LEU A 109 11.25 -13.00 22.06
C LEU A 109 12.02 -12.89 20.74
N VAL A 110 13.34 -13.09 20.79
CA VAL A 110 14.19 -13.01 19.60
C VAL A 110 13.87 -14.15 18.64
N TYR A 111 13.77 -15.39 19.10
CA TYR A 111 13.52 -16.52 18.22
C TYR A 111 12.16 -16.42 17.53
N LEU A 112 11.08 -16.20 18.30
CA LEU A 112 9.72 -16.10 17.77
C LEU A 112 9.58 -14.88 16.85
N GLY A 113 10.07 -13.71 17.30
CA GLY A 113 10.06 -12.49 16.50
C GLY A 113 10.84 -12.65 15.19
N GLY A 114 12.00 -13.31 15.24
CA GLY A 114 12.82 -13.60 14.08
C GLY A 114 12.18 -14.55 13.09
N SER A 115 11.58 -15.64 13.54
CA SER A 115 10.85 -16.56 12.66
C SER A 115 9.65 -15.90 12.00
N ILE A 116 8.88 -15.11 12.77
CA ILE A 116 7.73 -14.35 12.24
C ILE A 116 8.23 -13.30 11.23
N GLY A 117 9.30 -12.58 11.55
CA GLY A 117 9.90 -11.57 10.70
C GLY A 117 10.34 -12.12 9.34
N VAL A 118 11.02 -13.28 9.33
CA VAL A 118 11.44 -13.95 8.09
C VAL A 118 10.24 -14.37 7.24
N GLY A 119 9.18 -14.88 7.86
CA GLY A 119 7.95 -15.24 7.16
C GLY A 119 7.23 -14.04 6.55
N LEU A 120 7.07 -12.97 7.33
CA LEU A 120 6.40 -11.75 6.89
C LEU A 120 7.18 -11.04 5.77
N TRP A 121 8.51 -10.96 5.87
CA TRP A 121 9.38 -10.45 4.81
C TRP A 121 9.22 -11.26 3.52
N SER A 122 9.24 -12.59 3.62
CA SER A 122 9.13 -13.45 2.45
C SER A 122 7.74 -13.36 1.80
N GLY A 123 6.68 -13.24 2.59
CA GLY A 123 5.33 -13.00 2.06
C GLY A 123 5.18 -11.62 1.39
N SER A 124 5.75 -10.57 1.98
CA SER A 124 5.73 -9.22 1.36
C SER A 124 6.49 -9.19 0.04
N CYS A 125 7.63 -9.91 -0.05
CA CYS A 125 8.37 -10.12 -1.28
C CYS A 125 7.51 -10.70 -2.43
N VAL A 126 6.70 -11.71 -2.15
CA VAL A 126 5.75 -12.27 -3.14
C VAL A 126 4.72 -11.23 -3.56
N LEU A 127 4.17 -10.48 -2.60
CA LEU A 127 3.19 -9.41 -2.90
C LEU A 127 3.77 -8.29 -3.77
N VAL A 128 5.04 -7.94 -3.57
CA VAL A 128 5.76 -6.97 -4.42
C VAL A 128 5.87 -7.47 -5.86
N ILE A 129 6.22 -8.75 -6.05
CA ILE A 129 6.26 -9.37 -7.39
C ILE A 129 4.86 -9.37 -8.02
N LEU A 130 3.82 -9.77 -7.28
CA LEU A 130 2.44 -9.76 -7.76
C LEU A 130 1.97 -8.35 -8.15
N LEU A 131 2.36 -7.32 -7.38
CA LEU A 131 2.04 -5.94 -7.68
C LEU A 131 2.74 -5.48 -8.97
N ALA A 132 4.01 -5.82 -9.16
CA ALA A 132 4.74 -5.55 -10.40
C ALA A 132 4.11 -6.25 -11.61
N LEU A 133 3.71 -7.53 -11.48
CA LEU A 133 3.03 -8.27 -12.52
C LEU A 133 1.65 -7.69 -12.85
N ASN A 134 0.92 -7.23 -11.83
CA ASN A 134 -0.36 -6.54 -12.03
C ASN A 134 -0.16 -5.26 -12.86
N ARG A 135 0.85 -4.45 -12.58
CA ARG A 135 1.19 -3.28 -13.42
C ARG A 135 1.62 -3.65 -14.82
N PHE A 136 2.44 -4.69 -14.94
CA PHE A 136 2.84 -5.16 -16.25
C PHE A 136 1.65 -5.65 -17.08
N SER A 137 0.66 -6.31 -16.47
CA SER A 137 -0.56 -6.77 -17.14
C SER A 137 -1.37 -5.62 -17.73
N GLU A 138 -1.45 -4.51 -17.01
CA GLU A 138 -2.17 -3.30 -17.45
C GLU A 138 -1.46 -2.61 -18.63
N LEU A 139 -0.12 -2.60 -18.62
CA LEU A 139 0.68 -2.01 -19.69
C LEU A 139 0.79 -2.89 -20.93
N SER A 140 0.85 -4.21 -20.73
CA SER A 140 1.09 -5.18 -21.79
C SER A 140 -0.19 -5.74 -22.41
N GLN A 141 -1.34 -5.62 -21.71
CA GLN A 141 -2.61 -6.23 -22.09
C GLN A 141 -2.45 -7.73 -22.42
N THR A 142 -1.53 -8.40 -21.74
CA THR A 142 -1.29 -9.84 -21.93
C THR A 142 -2.46 -10.62 -21.34
N TRP A 143 -3.10 -11.43 -22.19
CA TRP A 143 -4.35 -12.10 -21.85
C TRP A 143 -4.24 -12.95 -20.56
N ILE A 144 -3.16 -13.70 -20.39
CA ILE A 144 -2.93 -14.56 -19.22
C ILE A 144 -2.92 -13.75 -17.91
N LEU A 145 -2.12 -12.68 -17.86
CA LEU A 145 -1.97 -11.89 -16.64
C LEU A 145 -3.26 -11.14 -16.30
N VAL A 146 -3.96 -10.64 -17.31
CA VAL A 146 -5.28 -10.02 -17.13
C VAL A 146 -6.27 -11.01 -16.51
N GLN A 147 -6.29 -12.27 -16.96
CA GLN A 147 -7.15 -13.31 -16.40
C GLN A 147 -6.81 -13.69 -14.95
N ILE A 148 -5.55 -13.60 -14.54
CA ILE A 148 -5.11 -13.87 -13.16
C ILE A 148 -5.60 -12.79 -12.19
N PHE A 149 -5.47 -11.51 -12.58
CA PHE A 149 -5.79 -10.38 -11.69
C PHE A 149 -7.25 -9.90 -11.77
N GLN A 150 -8.10 -10.52 -12.59
CA GLN A 150 -9.51 -10.15 -12.75
C GLN A 150 -10.46 -10.92 -11.82
N GLY A 151 -11.51 -10.21 -11.38
CA GLY A 151 -12.63 -10.80 -10.63
C GLY A 151 -12.22 -11.42 -9.29
N ASN A 152 -12.69 -12.65 -9.07
CA ASN A 152 -12.43 -13.41 -7.84
C ASN A 152 -11.17 -14.28 -7.91
N ARG A 153 -10.57 -14.46 -9.09
CA ARG A 153 -9.38 -15.32 -9.26
C ARG A 153 -8.16 -14.77 -8.54
N ILE A 154 -8.08 -13.46 -8.41
CA ILE A 154 -7.04 -12.79 -7.63
C ILE A 154 -6.97 -13.27 -6.17
N TYR A 155 -8.10 -13.68 -5.56
CA TYR A 155 -8.06 -14.21 -4.20
C TYR A 155 -7.25 -15.50 -4.11
N LEU A 156 -7.26 -16.33 -5.16
CA LEU A 156 -6.38 -17.50 -5.26
C LEU A 156 -4.92 -17.08 -5.35
N THR A 157 -4.60 -16.05 -6.15
CA THR A 157 -3.22 -15.51 -6.23
C THR A 157 -2.76 -14.94 -4.89
N LEU A 158 -3.68 -14.34 -4.13
CA LEU A 158 -3.39 -13.78 -2.81
C LEU A 158 -3.16 -14.83 -1.73
N THR A 159 -3.43 -16.13 -1.95
CA THR A 159 -3.06 -17.18 -0.99
C THR A 159 -1.55 -17.49 -1.04
N LEU A 160 -0.90 -17.31 -2.19
CA LEU A 160 0.52 -17.57 -2.40
C LEU A 160 1.44 -16.88 -1.36
N PRO A 161 1.32 -15.57 -1.08
CA PRO A 161 2.16 -14.92 -0.07
C PRO A 161 1.93 -15.46 1.35
N PHE A 162 0.71 -15.89 1.70
CA PHE A 162 0.45 -16.53 3.00
C PHE A 162 1.09 -17.92 3.08
N LEU A 163 0.98 -18.73 2.02
CA LEU A 163 1.60 -20.04 1.97
C LEU A 163 3.12 -19.95 2.05
N TRP A 164 3.72 -19.07 1.23
CA TRP A 164 5.16 -18.86 1.21
C TRP A 164 5.68 -18.26 2.52
N GLY A 165 5.00 -17.24 3.05
CA GLY A 165 5.37 -16.63 4.33
C GLY A 165 5.25 -17.61 5.50
N SER A 166 4.21 -18.46 5.51
CA SER A 166 4.03 -19.50 6.54
C SER A 166 5.12 -20.57 6.43
N PHE A 167 5.43 -21.04 5.23
CA PHE A 167 6.54 -21.96 4.99
C PHE A 167 7.85 -21.40 5.54
N MET A 168 8.16 -20.15 5.20
CA MET A 168 9.37 -19.48 5.66
C MET A 168 9.39 -19.29 7.18
N SER A 169 8.26 -18.95 7.80
CA SER A 169 8.19 -18.78 9.26
C SER A 169 8.34 -20.10 10.03
N LEU A 170 7.72 -21.17 9.53
CA LEU A 170 7.68 -22.46 10.21
C LEU A 170 8.97 -23.27 10.00
N LEU A 171 9.48 -23.31 8.77
CA LEU A 171 10.46 -24.31 8.35
C LEU A 171 11.84 -23.74 8.02
N SER A 172 12.01 -22.42 7.95
CA SER A 172 13.33 -21.81 7.71
C SER A 172 14.02 -21.37 9.01
N PRO A 173 15.36 -21.23 9.03
CA PRO A 173 16.09 -20.68 10.17
C PRO A 173 15.59 -19.30 10.59
N ALA A 174 15.41 -19.12 11.89
CA ALA A 174 14.94 -17.86 12.48
C ALA A 174 16.00 -16.75 12.43
N GLY A 175 15.56 -15.51 12.26
CA GLY A 175 16.42 -14.34 12.47
C GLY A 175 16.78 -14.15 13.96
N MET A 176 17.99 -13.74 14.21
CA MET A 176 18.61 -13.58 15.53
C MET A 176 19.07 -12.14 15.67
N PHE A 177 18.37 -11.39 16.51
CA PHE A 177 18.69 -10.00 16.75
C PHE A 177 19.94 -9.85 17.62
N THR A 178 20.78 -8.87 17.26
CA THR A 178 21.87 -8.39 18.11
C THR A 178 21.89 -6.87 18.17
N SER A 179 21.83 -6.33 19.39
CA SER A 179 21.95 -4.89 19.64
C SER A 179 23.34 -4.33 19.32
N LYS A 180 24.38 -5.17 19.19
CA LYS A 180 25.72 -4.73 18.77
C LYS A 180 25.68 -4.05 17.40
N GLN A 181 25.00 -4.68 16.45
CA GLN A 181 24.94 -4.26 15.05
C GLN A 181 23.56 -3.73 14.64
N LEU A 182 22.59 -3.69 15.57
CA LEU A 182 21.20 -3.24 15.33
C LEU A 182 20.53 -3.97 14.16
N ALA A 183 20.76 -5.27 14.05
CA ALA A 183 20.22 -6.05 12.96
C ALA A 183 19.91 -7.49 13.38
N TRP A 184 19.18 -8.15 12.49
CA TRP A 184 18.80 -9.54 12.59
C TRP A 184 19.70 -10.33 11.64
N PHE A 185 20.35 -11.37 12.16
CA PHE A 185 21.23 -12.27 11.41
C PHE A 185 20.75 -13.70 11.57
N PHE A 186 21.28 -14.66 10.81
CA PHE A 186 20.92 -16.06 11.06
C PHE A 186 21.83 -16.73 12.10
N ASP A 187 23.09 -16.28 12.25
CA ASP A 187 24.00 -16.75 13.29
C ASP A 187 23.74 -15.97 14.60
N PRO A 188 23.23 -16.63 15.67
CA PRO A 188 22.98 -15.98 16.95
C PRO A 188 24.25 -15.62 17.74
N PHE A 189 25.41 -16.19 17.39
CA PHE A 189 26.63 -16.14 18.18
C PHE A 189 27.79 -15.40 17.51
N ASN A 190 27.55 -14.73 16.37
CA ASN A 190 28.53 -13.92 15.66
C ASN A 190 29.87 -14.64 15.39
N GLY A 191 29.83 -15.83 14.78
CA GLY A 191 31.03 -16.57 14.35
C GLY A 191 31.30 -17.85 15.13
N SER A 192 30.26 -18.59 15.55
CA SER A 192 30.41 -19.85 16.29
C SER A 192 30.98 -21.03 15.46
N GLY A 193 31.29 -20.82 14.18
CA GLY A 193 31.86 -21.83 13.27
C GLY A 193 30.83 -22.82 12.70
N LYS A 194 29.60 -22.85 13.23
CA LYS A 194 28.47 -23.57 12.62
C LYS A 194 27.84 -22.75 11.50
N ASP A 195 27.32 -23.43 10.49
CA ASP A 195 26.63 -22.79 9.37
C ASP A 195 25.15 -22.56 9.68
N TYR A 196 24.77 -21.31 9.95
CA TYR A 196 23.38 -20.89 10.16
C TYR A 196 22.72 -20.33 8.89
N THR A 197 23.31 -20.52 7.71
CA THR A 197 22.83 -19.90 6.49
C THR A 197 21.38 -20.30 6.18
N ASN A 198 20.49 -19.32 6.04
CA ASN A 198 19.13 -19.54 5.58
C ASN A 198 19.07 -19.49 4.05
N LEU A 199 19.37 -20.62 3.41
CA LEU A 199 19.35 -20.74 1.95
C LEU A 199 17.99 -20.33 1.33
N PRO A 200 16.82 -20.77 1.84
CA PRO A 200 15.53 -20.30 1.33
C PRO A 200 15.38 -18.78 1.33
N HIS A 201 15.83 -18.09 2.38
CA HIS A 201 15.77 -16.64 2.47
C HIS A 201 16.71 -15.96 1.47
N THR A 202 17.92 -16.49 1.28
CA THR A 202 18.85 -16.01 0.27
C THR A 202 18.28 -16.14 -1.13
N VAL A 203 17.71 -17.31 -1.47
CA VAL A 203 17.07 -17.55 -2.77
C VAL A 203 15.87 -16.61 -2.96
N ASN A 204 15.02 -16.43 -1.94
CA ASN A 204 13.92 -15.47 -1.97
C ASN A 204 14.41 -14.07 -2.34
N ASN A 205 15.43 -13.56 -1.65
CA ASN A 205 15.95 -12.21 -1.88
C ASN A 205 16.56 -12.06 -3.28
N CYS A 206 17.29 -13.07 -3.77
CA CYS A 206 17.83 -13.06 -5.13
C CYS A 206 16.72 -13.03 -6.19
N ILE A 207 15.69 -13.88 -6.04
CA ILE A 207 14.54 -13.94 -6.96
C ILE A 207 13.82 -12.59 -7.00
N VAL A 208 13.52 -12.02 -5.83
CA VAL A 208 12.81 -10.74 -5.73
C VAL A 208 13.63 -9.62 -6.37
N ALA A 209 14.93 -9.56 -6.08
CA ALA A 209 15.83 -8.58 -6.65
C ALA A 209 15.86 -8.65 -8.18
N ILE A 210 15.99 -9.85 -8.74
CA ILE A 210 16.02 -10.07 -10.20
C ILE A 210 14.66 -9.74 -10.82
N LEU A 211 13.56 -10.31 -10.31
CA LEU A 211 12.23 -10.13 -10.89
C LEU A 211 11.74 -8.68 -10.79
N ALA A 212 11.98 -8.00 -9.66
CA ALA A 212 11.64 -6.59 -9.52
C ALA A 212 12.44 -5.71 -10.51
N THR A 213 13.73 -6.01 -10.70
CA THR A 213 14.59 -5.29 -11.66
C THR A 213 14.14 -5.52 -13.10
N VAL A 214 13.87 -6.77 -13.49
CA VAL A 214 13.36 -7.11 -14.82
C VAL A 214 12.00 -6.48 -15.07
N ALA A 215 11.10 -6.51 -14.09
CA ALA A 215 9.82 -5.82 -14.20
C ALA A 215 10.01 -4.32 -14.42
N TYR A 216 10.91 -3.68 -13.66
CA TYR A 216 11.22 -2.26 -13.81
C TYR A 216 11.76 -1.91 -15.20
N ILE A 217 12.77 -2.64 -15.69
CA ILE A 217 13.35 -2.43 -17.03
C ILE A 217 12.26 -2.53 -18.10
N ASN A 218 11.46 -3.60 -18.06
CA ASN A 218 10.38 -3.81 -19.02
C ASN A 218 9.36 -2.68 -19.02
N ILE A 219 9.02 -2.18 -17.83
CA ILE A 219 8.07 -1.08 -17.73
C ILE A 219 8.68 0.22 -18.27
N CYS A 220 9.89 0.58 -17.83
CA CYS A 220 10.58 1.79 -18.30
C CYS A 220 10.73 1.79 -19.82
N CYS A 221 11.12 0.66 -20.40
CA CYS A 221 11.20 0.51 -21.85
C CYS A 221 9.84 0.71 -22.54
N LYS A 222 8.75 0.16 -22.00
CA LYS A 222 7.40 0.34 -22.57
C LYS A 222 6.90 1.77 -22.43
N MET A 223 7.17 2.44 -21.31
CA MET A 223 6.83 3.85 -21.11
C MET A 223 7.61 4.75 -22.07
N ALA A 224 8.91 4.49 -22.26
CA ALA A 224 9.75 5.22 -23.20
C ALA A 224 9.25 5.06 -24.64
N LYS A 225 8.91 3.83 -25.07
CA LYS A 225 8.37 3.55 -26.42
C LYS A 225 7.00 4.16 -26.66
N LYS A 226 6.15 4.26 -25.63
CA LYS A 226 4.80 4.83 -25.72
C LYS A 226 4.77 6.37 -25.62
N SER A 227 5.90 7.01 -25.29
CA SER A 227 6.03 8.47 -25.19
C SER A 227 5.81 9.22 -26.51
N SER A 228 6.01 8.54 -27.66
CA SER A 228 5.70 9.07 -28.99
C SER A 228 4.20 8.96 -29.36
N PHE A 229 3.45 8.03 -28.77
CA PHE A 229 2.11 7.67 -29.26
C PHE A 229 0.92 7.95 -28.33
N SER A 230 1.08 8.17 -27.02
CA SER A 230 -0.10 8.57 -26.22
C SER A 230 0.23 9.17 -24.85
N ARG A 231 0.17 10.50 -24.76
CA ARG A 231 -0.08 11.21 -23.49
C ARG A 231 -1.55 11.02 -23.02
N GLN A 232 -2.37 10.38 -23.85
CA GLN A 232 -3.84 10.34 -23.80
C GLN A 232 -4.44 8.95 -23.45
N ALA A 233 -3.65 7.86 -23.45
CA ALA A 233 -4.16 6.50 -23.24
C ALA A 233 -4.04 5.95 -21.80
N PHE A 234 -3.40 6.69 -20.88
CA PHE A 234 -3.33 6.29 -19.47
C PHE A 234 -4.08 7.30 -18.60
N GLY A 235 -5.16 6.86 -17.95
CA GLY A 235 -5.86 7.68 -16.97
C GLY A 235 -4.93 8.12 -15.83
N LYS A 236 -5.19 9.30 -15.26
CA LYS A 236 -4.37 9.89 -14.17
C LYS A 236 -4.17 8.91 -13.00
N VAL A 237 -5.24 8.20 -12.62
CA VAL A 237 -5.25 7.19 -11.54
C VAL A 237 -4.31 6.03 -11.86
N GLN A 238 -4.33 5.55 -13.10
CA GLN A 238 -3.50 4.41 -13.51
C GLN A 238 -2.01 4.77 -13.49
N ARG A 239 -1.65 5.96 -13.98
CA ARG A 239 -0.27 6.48 -13.90
C ARG A 239 0.22 6.60 -12.45
N GLN A 240 -0.67 6.99 -11.56
CA GLN A 240 -0.37 7.18 -10.15
C GLN A 240 -0.16 5.85 -9.42
N LEU A 241 -1.10 4.92 -9.58
CA LEU A 241 -0.99 3.55 -9.09
C LEU A 241 0.28 2.86 -9.62
N PHE A 242 0.66 3.19 -10.85
CA PHE A 242 1.89 2.74 -11.48
C PHE A 242 3.14 3.24 -10.73
N LEU A 243 3.30 4.56 -10.59
CA LEU A 243 4.49 5.14 -9.94
C LEU A 243 4.62 4.72 -8.47
N GLN A 244 3.51 4.56 -7.77
CA GLN A 244 3.48 4.01 -6.42
C GLN A 244 4.05 2.60 -6.35
N ALA A 245 3.62 1.70 -7.24
CA ALA A 245 4.13 0.33 -7.28
C ALA A 245 5.63 0.31 -7.57
N THR A 246 6.10 1.15 -8.49
CA THR A 246 7.53 1.29 -8.80
C THR A 246 8.36 1.65 -7.57
N LEU A 247 7.96 2.69 -6.83
CA LEU A 247 8.68 3.12 -5.63
C LEU A 247 8.78 2.00 -4.59
N ILE A 248 7.67 1.29 -4.35
CA ILE A 248 7.61 0.19 -3.37
C ILE A 248 8.52 -0.96 -3.78
N CYS A 249 8.49 -1.35 -5.06
CA CYS A 249 9.36 -2.41 -5.58
C CYS A 249 10.85 -2.03 -5.47
N SER A 250 11.21 -0.78 -5.76
CA SER A 250 12.60 -0.31 -5.67
C SER A 250 13.15 -0.38 -4.24
N ILE A 251 12.38 0.05 -3.25
CA ILE A 251 12.82 0.03 -1.84
C ILE A 251 13.00 -1.43 -1.36
N HIS A 252 12.08 -2.33 -1.73
CA HIS A 252 12.21 -3.75 -1.42
C HIS A 252 13.43 -4.38 -2.10
N ALA A 253 13.71 -4.06 -3.38
CA ALA A 253 14.88 -4.57 -4.08
C ALA A 253 16.19 -4.12 -3.41
N ILE A 254 16.30 -2.84 -3.03
CA ILE A 254 17.48 -2.30 -2.34
C ILE A 254 17.70 -3.03 -1.01
N ALA A 255 16.64 -3.23 -0.22
CA ALA A 255 16.73 -3.96 1.04
C ALA A 255 17.14 -5.43 0.84
N SER A 256 16.60 -6.12 -0.17
CA SER A 256 16.99 -7.49 -0.54
C SER A 256 18.46 -7.59 -0.91
N TYR A 257 18.96 -6.70 -1.79
CA TYR A 257 20.38 -6.66 -2.15
C TYR A 257 21.26 -6.39 -0.94
N GLY A 258 20.92 -5.40 -0.13
CA GLY A 258 21.67 -5.05 1.07
C GLY A 258 21.84 -6.23 2.02
N TYR A 259 20.76 -6.98 2.27
CA TYR A 259 20.80 -8.13 3.16
C TYR A 259 21.61 -9.31 2.59
N VAL A 260 21.56 -9.55 1.27
CA VAL A 260 22.42 -10.54 0.62
C VAL A 260 23.90 -10.17 0.78
N MET A 261 24.25 -8.90 0.55
CA MET A 261 25.64 -8.44 0.73
C MET A 261 26.11 -8.59 2.19
N MET A 262 25.26 -8.31 3.18
CA MET A 262 25.58 -8.48 4.60
C MET A 262 25.87 -9.94 4.98
N ASN A 263 25.18 -10.91 4.37
CA ASN A 263 25.38 -12.33 4.70
C ASN A 263 26.66 -12.91 4.10
N PHE A 264 27.09 -12.45 2.92
CA PHE A 264 28.23 -13.04 2.22
C PHE A 264 29.55 -12.29 2.42
N TRP A 265 29.52 -10.99 2.77
CA TRP A 265 30.73 -10.20 2.92
C TRP A 265 31.22 -10.12 4.37
N LYS A 266 32.21 -10.95 4.71
CA LYS A 266 32.94 -10.90 5.99
C LYS A 266 33.77 -9.61 6.05
N GLY A 267 33.23 -8.55 6.65
CA GLY A 267 33.85 -7.21 6.71
C GLY A 267 32.89 -6.07 6.38
N PHE A 268 31.61 -6.35 6.16
CA PHE A 268 30.62 -5.32 5.88
C PHE A 268 30.52 -4.29 7.04
N PRO A 269 30.66 -2.98 6.76
CA PRO A 269 30.67 -1.94 7.78
C PRO A 269 29.40 -1.93 8.64
N VAL A 270 29.55 -1.84 9.96
CA VAL A 270 28.42 -1.86 10.91
C VAL A 270 27.41 -0.75 10.63
N GLN A 271 27.87 0.42 10.20
CA GLN A 271 27.02 1.54 9.82
C GLN A 271 26.08 1.17 8.65
N LEU A 272 26.59 0.44 7.67
CA LEU A 272 25.78 -0.03 6.53
C LEU A 272 24.78 -1.11 6.96
N ILE A 273 25.14 -1.95 7.94
CA ILE A 273 24.20 -2.91 8.55
C ILE A 273 23.03 -2.18 9.21
N MET A 274 23.31 -1.13 9.99
CA MET A 274 22.29 -0.30 10.63
C MET A 274 21.37 0.35 9.60
N VAL A 275 21.94 0.89 8.52
CA VAL A 275 21.18 1.44 7.38
C VAL A 275 20.32 0.35 6.75
N GLY A 276 20.81 -0.87 6.63
CA GLY A 276 20.03 -2.02 6.15
C GLY A 276 18.80 -2.31 6.99
N HIS A 277 18.93 -2.26 8.32
CA HIS A 277 17.80 -2.46 9.20
C HIS A 277 16.76 -1.33 9.08
N VAL A 278 17.22 -0.08 9.00
CA VAL A 278 16.35 1.07 8.72
C VAL A 278 15.68 0.92 7.35
N ALA A 279 16.39 0.45 6.32
CA ALA A 279 15.81 0.18 5.01
C ALA A 279 14.72 -0.89 5.06
N TRP A 280 14.88 -1.94 5.89
CA TRP A 280 13.81 -2.91 6.12
C TRP A 280 12.58 -2.27 6.79
N GLN A 281 12.78 -1.41 7.79
CA GLN A 281 11.66 -0.66 8.37
C GLN A 281 10.92 0.18 7.33
N TRP A 282 11.65 0.96 6.53
CA TRP A 282 11.07 1.85 5.54
C TRP A 282 10.47 1.12 4.33
N SER A 283 10.95 -0.08 3.98
CA SER A 283 10.33 -0.89 2.92
C SER A 283 8.91 -1.31 3.30
N ASN A 284 8.67 -1.61 4.58
CA ASN A 284 7.33 -1.90 5.10
C ASN A 284 6.51 -0.64 5.44
N GLY A 285 7.15 0.46 5.89
CA GLY A 285 6.43 1.67 6.32
C GLY A 285 6.08 2.66 5.20
N SER A 286 6.97 2.81 4.22
CA SER A 286 6.80 3.78 3.13
C SER A 286 5.58 3.55 2.23
N PRO A 287 5.11 2.31 1.95
CA PRO A 287 3.93 2.11 1.11
C PRO A 287 2.71 2.87 1.63
N GLY A 288 2.47 2.88 2.95
CA GLY A 288 1.37 3.66 3.55
C GLY A 288 1.47 5.16 3.26
N ILE A 289 2.68 5.74 3.35
CA ILE A 289 2.93 7.15 3.03
C ILE A 289 2.70 7.40 1.53
N VAL A 290 3.19 6.53 0.67
CA VAL A 290 3.00 6.62 -0.78
C VAL A 290 1.51 6.53 -1.13
N TYR A 291 0.76 5.62 -0.49
CA TYR A 291 -0.68 5.45 -0.69
C TYR A 291 -1.42 6.72 -0.31
N PHE A 292 -1.09 7.32 0.84
CA PHE A 292 -1.71 8.53 1.33
C PHE A 292 -1.41 9.75 0.44
N CYS A 293 -0.14 9.96 0.07
CA CYS A 293 0.29 11.10 -0.73
C CYS A 293 -0.22 11.05 -2.17
N MET A 294 -0.24 9.84 -2.75
CA MET A 294 -0.57 9.67 -4.14
C MET A 294 -2.09 9.51 -4.30
N ASN A 295 -2.78 8.69 -3.53
CA ASN A 295 -4.18 8.42 -3.84
C ASN A 295 -5.14 9.50 -3.32
N GLN A 296 -5.53 10.45 -4.19
CA GLN A 296 -6.46 11.53 -3.84
C GLN A 296 -7.79 11.01 -3.30
N ARG A 297 -8.38 9.98 -3.94
CA ARG A 297 -9.65 9.37 -3.49
C ARG A 297 -9.49 8.80 -2.07
N LEU A 298 -8.36 8.15 -1.82
CA LEU A 298 -8.06 7.59 -0.51
C LEU A 298 -7.87 8.67 0.55
N ARG A 299 -7.14 9.74 0.22
CA ARG A 299 -6.92 10.86 1.12
C ARG A 299 -8.23 11.55 1.51
N LEU A 300 -9.16 11.71 0.55
CA LEU A 300 -10.50 12.23 0.82
C LEU A 300 -11.30 11.30 1.72
N ALA A 301 -11.26 9.99 1.48
CA ALA A 301 -11.89 9.01 2.35
C ALA A 301 -11.33 9.05 3.78
N VAL A 302 -10.02 9.15 3.93
CA VAL A 302 -9.35 9.28 5.24
C VAL A 302 -9.76 10.57 5.95
N PHE A 303 -9.72 11.73 5.27
CA PHE A 303 -10.13 12.99 5.88
C PHE A 303 -11.59 12.99 6.33
N HIS A 304 -12.47 12.35 5.58
CA HIS A 304 -13.86 12.18 5.98
C HIS A 304 -14.00 11.32 7.25
N ILE A 305 -13.26 10.19 7.34
CA ILE A 305 -13.28 9.31 8.52
C ILE A 305 -12.85 10.06 9.78
N PHE A 306 -11.84 10.93 9.68
CA PHE A 306 -11.34 11.73 10.81
C PHE A 306 -12.09 13.05 11.03
N GLY A 307 -13.21 13.29 10.34
CA GLY A 307 -14.02 14.48 10.53
C GLY A 307 -13.37 15.80 10.07
N PHE A 308 -12.26 15.72 9.32
CA PHE A 308 -11.65 16.91 8.73
C PHE A 308 -12.54 17.36 7.57
N ARG A 309 -13.15 18.55 7.69
CA ARG A 309 -13.83 19.22 6.58
C ARG A 309 -12.81 19.40 5.45
N SER A 310 -12.91 18.59 4.41
CA SER A 310 -12.08 18.73 3.23
C SER A 310 -12.39 20.08 2.60
N LYS A 311 -11.38 20.96 2.51
CA LYS A 311 -11.45 22.09 1.57
C LYS A 311 -11.61 21.47 0.19
N SER A 312 -12.76 21.70 -0.43
CA SER A 312 -13.00 21.35 -1.82
C SER A 312 -11.84 21.89 -2.65
N ILE A 313 -11.04 21.01 -3.25
CA ILE A 313 -10.00 21.45 -4.18
C ILE A 313 -10.74 21.86 -5.45
N HIS A 314 -10.84 23.18 -5.67
CA HIS A 314 -11.34 23.77 -6.88
C HIS A 314 -10.44 23.33 -8.06
N SER A 315 -10.85 22.31 -8.79
CA SER A 315 -10.25 21.99 -10.09
C SER A 315 -11.00 22.76 -11.15
N THR A 316 -10.58 24.00 -11.39
CA THR A 316 -10.89 24.71 -12.64
C THR A 316 -10.11 24.02 -13.77
N ARG A 317 -10.61 22.88 -14.21
CA ARG A 317 -10.22 22.29 -15.50
C ARG A 317 -11.50 22.17 -16.32
N THR A 318 -11.71 23.15 -17.17
CA THR A 318 -12.49 23.01 -18.40
C THR A 318 -11.82 21.93 -19.26
N HIS A 319 -12.14 20.67 -18.98
CA HIS A 319 -11.98 19.63 -19.98
C HIS A 319 -13.10 19.88 -21.00
N SER A 320 -12.72 20.34 -22.20
CA SER A 320 -13.62 20.35 -23.35
C SER A 320 -13.96 18.89 -23.66
N TYR A 321 -15.11 18.44 -23.18
CA TYR A 321 -15.70 17.16 -23.53
C TYR A 321 -16.31 17.31 -24.91
N SER A 322 -15.61 16.84 -25.93
CA SER A 322 -16.05 16.91 -27.34
C SER A 322 -17.36 16.17 -27.66
N ASN A 323 -18.00 15.54 -26.66
CA ASN A 323 -19.29 14.85 -26.80
C ASN A 323 -20.41 15.42 -25.90
N CYS A 324 -20.15 16.44 -25.07
CA CYS A 324 -21.18 17.16 -24.33
C CYS A 324 -21.06 18.67 -24.67
N SER A 325 -21.23 18.98 -25.96
CA SER A 325 -21.22 20.35 -26.50
C SER A 325 -22.64 20.90 -26.60
N ARG A 326 -23.09 21.58 -25.54
CA ARG A 326 -23.90 22.80 -25.65
C ARG A 326 -23.36 23.75 -24.61
N GLU A 327 -22.73 24.82 -25.06
CA GLU A 327 -22.46 25.97 -24.22
C GLU A 327 -23.78 26.42 -23.58
N PRO A 328 -23.86 26.55 -22.25
CA PRO A 328 -24.88 27.42 -21.68
C PRO A 328 -24.52 28.85 -22.11
N GLU A 329 -25.46 29.57 -22.71
CA GLU A 329 -25.36 31.02 -22.85
C GLU A 329 -24.93 31.64 -21.52
N GLU A 330 -23.85 32.41 -21.57
CA GLU A 330 -23.30 33.17 -20.46
C GLU A 330 -24.31 34.25 -20.06
N LYS A 331 -25.20 33.91 -19.12
CA LYS A 331 -25.89 34.91 -18.32
C LYS A 331 -25.05 35.15 -17.08
N GLU A 332 -24.50 36.36 -16.99
CA GLU A 332 -23.75 36.89 -15.84
C GLU A 332 -24.44 36.50 -14.53
N SER A 333 -23.73 35.73 -13.70
CA SER A 333 -24.13 35.49 -12.31
C SER A 333 -23.70 36.69 -11.46
N PRO A 334 -24.57 37.23 -10.59
CA PRO A 334 -24.17 38.20 -9.60
C PRO A 334 -23.16 37.56 -8.65
N SER A 335 -22.17 38.37 -8.27
CA SER A 335 -21.18 38.09 -7.24
C SER A 335 -21.84 37.54 -5.96
N ASN A 336 -21.54 36.29 -5.58
CA ASN A 336 -21.34 35.90 -4.17
C ASN A 336 -20.87 34.44 -4.05
N ASN A 337 -19.60 34.30 -3.68
CA ASN A 337 -18.94 33.18 -2.99
C ASN A 337 -19.82 31.98 -2.61
N LYS A 338 -19.85 30.93 -3.44
CA LYS A 338 -19.92 29.52 -2.97
C LYS A 338 -19.14 28.60 -3.92
N GLU A 339 -18.14 27.92 -3.36
CA GLU A 339 -17.32 26.89 -4.01
C GLU A 339 -18.20 25.73 -4.50
N ALA A 340 -18.52 25.68 -5.79
CA ALA A 340 -19.25 24.56 -6.40
C ALA A 340 -18.29 23.50 -6.94
N VAL A 341 -18.44 22.24 -6.49
CA VAL A 341 -17.84 21.07 -7.15
C VAL A 341 -18.84 20.55 -8.17
N LEU A 342 -18.43 20.47 -9.43
CA LEU A 342 -19.20 19.84 -10.51
C LEU A 342 -18.87 18.35 -10.56
N ILE A 343 -19.87 17.50 -10.37
CA ILE A 343 -19.74 16.03 -10.50
C ILE A 343 -20.60 15.56 -11.67
N GLY A 344 -19.98 14.88 -12.63
CA GLY A 344 -20.65 14.35 -13.82
C GLY A 344 -21.16 12.91 -13.64
N ALA A 345 -22.34 12.62 -14.18
CA ALA A 345 -22.82 11.26 -14.43
C ALA A 345 -23.14 11.08 -15.93
N GLU A 346 -22.81 9.91 -16.48
CA GLU A 346 -23.07 9.54 -17.87
C GLU A 346 -24.13 8.42 -17.93
N ARG A 347 -25.07 8.54 -18.87
CA ARG A 347 -26.12 7.53 -19.07
C ARG A 347 -25.60 6.40 -19.96
N LYS A 348 -25.62 5.17 -19.46
CA LYS A 348 -25.34 3.99 -20.30
C LYS A 348 -26.51 3.67 -21.23
N ILE A 349 -26.19 2.98 -22.32
CA ILE A 349 -27.13 2.53 -23.36
C ILE A 349 -28.32 1.73 -22.80
N ASN A 350 -28.13 1.06 -21.65
CA ASN A 350 -29.17 0.32 -20.94
C ASN A 350 -30.03 1.19 -19.99
N GLY A 351 -29.94 2.51 -20.08
CA GLY A 351 -30.69 3.46 -19.26
C GLY A 351 -30.15 3.66 -17.84
N LYS A 352 -29.10 2.91 -17.44
CA LYS A 352 -28.47 3.03 -16.12
C LYS A 352 -27.45 4.17 -16.10
N TRP A 353 -27.54 5.08 -15.14
CA TRP A 353 -26.55 6.14 -14.95
C TRP A 353 -25.28 5.59 -14.29
N THR A 354 -24.11 6.02 -14.75
CA THR A 354 -22.82 5.74 -14.13
C THR A 354 -22.05 7.03 -13.90
N TRP A 355 -21.61 7.25 -12.66
CA TRP A 355 -20.78 8.39 -12.30
C TRP A 355 -19.45 8.37 -13.05
N THR A 356 -18.98 9.53 -13.50
CA THR A 356 -17.68 9.62 -14.18
C THR A 356 -16.55 9.37 -13.17
N ASP A 357 -15.40 8.88 -13.64
CA ASP A 357 -14.23 8.53 -12.82
C ASP A 357 -13.67 9.70 -11.97
N GLU A 358 -14.24 10.89 -12.04
CA GLU A 358 -13.86 12.02 -11.20
C GLU A 358 -14.78 12.21 -9.98
N ALA A 359 -15.83 11.39 -9.83
CA ALA A 359 -16.68 11.38 -8.65
C ALA A 359 -15.90 10.85 -7.41
N PRO A 360 -15.77 11.64 -6.33
CA PRO A 360 -14.98 11.25 -5.15
C PRO A 360 -15.61 10.13 -4.30
N PHE A 361 -16.87 9.76 -4.54
CA PHE A 361 -17.62 8.77 -3.75
C PHE A 361 -18.54 7.91 -4.63
N ASP A 362 -18.86 6.70 -4.16
CA ASP A 362 -19.97 5.89 -4.71
C ASP A 362 -21.28 6.50 -4.22
N PHE A 363 -21.76 7.53 -4.91
CA PHE A 363 -23.00 8.23 -4.58
C PHE A 363 -24.24 7.32 -4.62
N GLU A 364 -24.17 6.16 -5.27
CA GLU A 364 -25.26 5.15 -5.33
C GLU A 364 -25.75 4.67 -3.96
N ASN A 365 -24.90 4.64 -2.92
CA ASN A 365 -25.30 4.13 -1.59
C ASN A 365 -25.66 5.24 -0.59
N TRP A 366 -25.35 6.50 -0.88
CA TRP A 366 -25.54 7.61 0.06
C TRP A 366 -26.75 8.48 -0.28
N PHE A 367 -27.15 8.49 -1.55
CA PHE A 367 -28.33 9.20 -2.00
C PHE A 367 -29.29 8.19 -2.62
N ASN A 368 -30.44 7.99 -1.99
CA ASN A 368 -31.64 7.49 -2.68
C ASN A 368 -32.15 8.59 -3.64
N LEU A 369 -31.30 9.01 -4.57
CA LEU A 369 -31.73 9.81 -5.70
C LEU A 369 -32.53 8.85 -6.59
N ALA A 370 -33.85 8.89 -6.43
CA ALA A 370 -34.77 8.36 -7.42
C ALA A 370 -34.28 8.83 -8.79
N ASN A 371 -34.19 7.89 -9.75
CA ASN A 371 -33.75 8.14 -11.12
C ASN A 371 -34.10 9.57 -11.54
N PRO A 372 -33.14 10.42 -11.93
CA PRO A 372 -33.44 11.78 -12.34
C PRO A 372 -34.34 11.72 -13.58
N THR A 373 -35.65 11.80 -13.35
CA THR A 373 -36.70 11.63 -14.37
C THR A 373 -36.78 12.83 -15.30
N THR A 374 -35.99 13.88 -15.04
CA THR A 374 -36.00 15.16 -15.77
C THR A 374 -34.65 15.49 -16.43
N ALA A 375 -33.76 14.51 -16.61
CA ALA A 375 -32.51 14.74 -17.35
C ALA A 375 -32.73 14.61 -18.86
N THR A 376 -32.86 15.75 -19.55
CA THR A 376 -32.82 15.83 -21.01
C THR A 376 -31.37 15.73 -21.49
N GLY A 377 -30.83 14.52 -21.64
CA GLY A 377 -29.49 14.29 -22.21
C GLY A 377 -28.79 13.02 -21.71
N ASN A 378 -27.55 12.81 -22.16
CA ASN A 378 -26.68 11.69 -21.75
C ASN A 378 -25.73 12.05 -20.59
N CYS A 379 -25.69 13.32 -20.17
CA CYS A 379 -24.82 13.86 -19.13
C CYS A 379 -25.69 14.54 -18.04
N ILE A 380 -25.37 14.37 -16.76
CA ILE A 380 -25.90 15.19 -15.64
C ILE A 380 -24.73 15.78 -14.87
N THR A 381 -24.77 17.08 -14.58
CA THR A 381 -23.83 17.77 -13.70
C THR A 381 -24.56 18.22 -12.43
N LEU A 382 -24.09 17.75 -11.27
CA LEU A 382 -24.63 18.17 -9.96
C LEU A 382 -23.73 19.22 -9.32
N ASN A 383 -24.36 20.26 -8.76
CA ASN A 383 -23.70 21.29 -7.96
C ASN A 383 -23.77 20.91 -6.46
N ALA A 384 -22.60 20.69 -5.84
CA ALA A 384 -22.49 20.29 -4.43
C ALA A 384 -23.01 21.33 -3.42
N ALA A 385 -23.31 22.57 -3.82
CA ALA A 385 -23.75 23.64 -2.92
C ALA A 385 -25.15 23.41 -2.29
N ASN A 386 -25.96 22.47 -2.81
CA ASN A 386 -27.32 22.18 -2.33
C ASN A 386 -27.43 20.93 -1.42
N VAL A 387 -26.32 20.35 -0.98
CA VAL A 387 -26.32 19.05 -0.29
C VAL A 387 -26.42 19.15 1.24
N ASN A 388 -26.31 20.35 1.81
CA ASN A 388 -26.49 20.57 3.25
C ASN A 388 -27.86 21.16 3.55
N GLY A 389 -28.83 20.28 3.80
CA GLY A 389 -30.13 20.62 4.38
C GLY A 389 -31.27 19.90 3.66
N ASN A 390 -31.93 18.99 4.37
CA ASN A 390 -33.23 18.38 4.05
C ASN A 390 -33.80 18.71 2.66
N ALA A 391 -33.33 18.02 1.62
CA ALA A 391 -33.93 18.12 0.31
C ALA A 391 -35.04 17.07 0.16
N ASN A 392 -36.13 17.25 0.92
CA ASN A 392 -37.46 17.09 0.33
C ASN A 392 -37.71 18.32 -0.56
N ALA A 393 -36.84 18.54 -1.55
CA ALA A 393 -37.06 19.54 -2.58
C ALA A 393 -37.80 18.81 -3.69
N ASN A 394 -39.12 18.87 -3.61
CA ASN A 394 -39.98 18.62 -4.75
C ASN A 394 -39.37 19.32 -5.97
N ALA A 395 -39.03 18.55 -7.00
CA ALA A 395 -38.72 19.06 -8.33
C ALA A 395 -40.00 19.54 -9.03
N SER A 396 -40.83 20.31 -8.32
CA SER A 396 -42.04 20.95 -8.80
C SER A 396 -42.10 22.34 -8.17
N GLU A 397 -42.33 23.35 -9.02
CA GLU A 397 -42.52 24.78 -8.72
C GLU A 397 -41.32 25.68 -8.97
N ARG A 398 -41.17 26.05 -10.25
CA ARG A 398 -41.21 27.45 -10.70
C ARG A 398 -41.55 27.47 -12.18
N ILE A 399 -42.83 27.23 -12.45
CA ILE A 399 -43.49 27.62 -13.69
C ILE A 399 -44.55 28.65 -13.25
N ASN A 400 -44.56 29.79 -13.97
CA ASN A 400 -45.49 30.93 -13.90
C ASN A 400 -45.21 32.01 -12.84
N GLU A 401 -44.75 33.19 -13.27
CA GLU A 401 -45.61 34.35 -13.58
C GLU A 401 -44.74 35.59 -13.91
N SER A 402 -44.76 35.99 -15.19
CA SER A 402 -44.79 37.39 -15.69
C SER A 402 -44.60 37.30 -17.21
N SER A 403 -45.68 37.12 -17.98
CA SER A 403 -46.36 38.22 -18.70
C SER A 403 -45.39 39.02 -19.57
N ASP A 404 -45.38 38.74 -20.88
CA ASP A 404 -45.68 39.73 -21.93
C ASP A 404 -45.22 39.29 -23.35
N TRP A 405 -46.22 39.12 -24.24
CA TRP A 405 -46.27 39.36 -25.71
C TRP A 405 -45.13 38.83 -26.63
N LYS A 406 -45.32 38.26 -27.83
CA LYS A 406 -46.41 38.22 -28.82
C LYS A 406 -46.11 37.10 -29.83
N ILE A 407 -47.15 36.49 -30.36
CA ILE A 407 -47.13 35.74 -31.62
C ILE A 407 -46.92 36.74 -32.78
N ALA A 408 -46.06 36.42 -33.73
CA ALA A 408 -46.19 36.87 -35.11
C ALA A 408 -45.62 35.80 -36.05
N SER A 409 -46.53 35.19 -36.79
CA SER A 409 -46.33 34.49 -38.05
C SER A 409 -45.80 35.44 -39.12
N GLU A 410 -44.83 34.98 -39.92
CA GLU A 410 -44.98 34.68 -41.36
C GLU A 410 -43.80 33.83 -41.83
#